data_AF-A0A7C1CBU6-F1
#
_entry.id   AF-A0A7C1CBU6-F1
#
_cell.length_a   1.000
_cell.length_b   1.000
_cell.length_c   1.000
_cell.angle_alpha   90.00
_cell.angle_beta   90.00
_cell.angle_gamma   90.00
#
_symmetry.space_group_name_H-M   'P 1'
#
loop_
_entity.id
_entity.type
_entity.pdbx_description
1 polymer ?
#
loop_
_entity_poly.entity_id
_entity_poly.type
_entity_poly.pdbx_seq_one_letter_code
_entity_poly.pdbx_strand_id
1 'polypeptide(L)'
;MDVAIAEGVIVDLRKGINAANSRYIVDASGMIVTPGLIDLHVHCCYEIAHLAVNPDLACLAKGSTTVLDAGSTGELNFIGFKKYVIKNAKTRIFALINIESQGMIEYSRPNQKWTSLITGRDEMFINIEGTLDMIKRNRDVILGIKWAHHGIEGVR
;
A
#
# COMPACT_ATOMS: atom_id res chain seq x y z
N MET A 1 6.11 -31.52 -3.01
CA MET A 1 4.92 -31.06 -2.27
C MET A 1 4.26 -30.13 -3.23
N ASP A 2 3.01 -30.39 -3.55
CA ASP A 2 2.38 -29.82 -4.72
C ASP A 2 1.18 -29.01 -4.24
N VAL A 3 0.90 -27.92 -4.93
CA VAL A 3 -0.18 -26.99 -4.58
C VAL A 3 -1.12 -26.91 -5.77
N ALA A 4 -2.37 -27.33 -5.59
CA ALA A 4 -3.40 -27.16 -6.60
C ALA A 4 -4.17 -25.87 -6.36
N ILE A 5 -4.36 -25.08 -7.41
CA ILE A 5 -5.08 -23.82 -7.37
C ILE A 5 -6.22 -23.87 -8.39
N ALA A 6 -7.43 -23.56 -7.95
CA ALA A 6 -8.60 -23.39 -8.82
C ALA A 6 -9.37 -22.14 -8.37
N GLU A 7 -9.85 -21.35 -9.33
CA GLU A 7 -10.66 -20.15 -9.07
C GLU A 7 -10.07 -19.17 -8.03
N GLY A 8 -8.73 -19.07 -8.01
CA GLY A 8 -8.01 -18.15 -7.12
C GLY A 8 -7.81 -18.65 -5.68
N VAL A 9 -8.16 -19.89 -5.37
CA VAL A 9 -7.96 -20.50 -4.04
C VAL A 9 -7.14 -21.79 -4.12
N ILE A 10 -6.47 -22.13 -3.02
CA ILE A 10 -5.77 -23.42 -2.87
C ILE A 10 -6.82 -24.50 -2.59
N VAL A 11 -6.88 -25.53 -3.44
CA VAL A 11 -7.89 -26.61 -3.35
C VAL A 11 -7.32 -27.95 -2.89
N ASP A 12 -6.01 -28.16 -3.01
CA ASP A 12 -5.33 -29.36 -2.54
C ASP A 12 -3.85 -29.04 -2.24
N LEU A 13 -3.29 -29.70 -1.23
CA LEU A 13 -1.91 -29.52 -0.77
C LEU A 13 -1.36 -30.87 -0.28
N ARG A 14 -0.67 -31.58 -1.17
CA ARG A 14 -0.04 -32.88 -0.87
C ARG A 14 1.02 -33.23 -1.91
N LYS A 15 1.77 -34.31 -1.69
CA LYS A 15 2.72 -34.83 -2.69
C LYS A 15 1.98 -35.64 -3.76
N GLY A 16 2.37 -35.49 -5.02
CA GLY A 16 1.89 -36.31 -6.13
C GLY A 16 0.46 -35.97 -6.56
N ILE A 17 0.09 -34.68 -6.57
CA ILE A 17 -1.23 -34.27 -7.10
C ILE A 17 -1.26 -34.62 -8.59
N ASN A 18 -2.30 -35.34 -9.02
CA ASN A 18 -2.45 -35.72 -10.43
C ASN A 18 -2.68 -34.48 -11.29
N ALA A 19 -1.72 -34.19 -12.17
CA ALA A 19 -1.74 -33.02 -13.04
C ALA A 19 -2.59 -33.19 -14.31
N ALA A 20 -3.20 -34.36 -14.56
CA ALA A 20 -3.95 -34.65 -15.78
C ALA A 20 -5.12 -33.70 -16.05
N ASN A 21 -5.71 -33.13 -14.99
CA ASN A 21 -6.82 -32.17 -15.09
C ASN A 21 -6.37 -30.71 -14.96
N SER A 22 -5.06 -30.44 -14.87
CA SER A 22 -4.53 -29.09 -14.70
C SER A 22 -4.48 -28.35 -16.03
N ARG A 23 -5.03 -27.13 -16.07
CA ARG A 23 -4.93 -26.24 -17.25
C ARG A 23 -3.49 -25.71 -17.46
N TYR A 24 -2.77 -25.48 -16.37
CA TYR A 24 -1.38 -25.00 -16.36
C TYR A 24 -0.60 -25.72 -15.27
N ILE A 25 0.67 -26.03 -15.55
CA ILE A 25 1.58 -26.69 -14.61
C ILE A 25 2.84 -25.82 -14.53
N VAL A 26 3.29 -25.55 -13.31
CA VAL A 26 4.56 -24.88 -13.03
C VAL A 26 5.44 -25.88 -12.27
N ASP A 27 6.56 -26.27 -12.88
CA ASP A 27 7.56 -27.09 -12.20
C ASP A 27 8.46 -26.19 -11.34
N ALA A 28 8.30 -26.30 -10.02
CA ALA A 28 9.08 -25.57 -9.02
C ALA A 28 10.14 -26.47 -8.35
N SER A 29 10.56 -27.55 -9.00
CA SER A 29 11.57 -28.47 -8.47
C SER A 29 12.88 -27.74 -8.12
N GLY A 30 13.37 -27.96 -6.90
CA GLY A 30 14.57 -27.28 -6.39
C GLY A 30 14.36 -25.81 -5.95
N MET A 31 13.14 -25.28 -6.07
CA MET A 31 12.79 -23.92 -5.65
C MET A 31 12.02 -23.92 -4.32
N ILE A 32 11.88 -22.73 -3.72
CA ILE A 32 11.03 -22.52 -2.55
C ILE A 32 9.68 -22.00 -3.00
N VAL A 33 8.61 -22.67 -2.57
CA VAL A 33 7.23 -22.21 -2.72
C VAL A 33 6.74 -21.75 -1.35
N THR A 34 6.42 -20.47 -1.22
CA THR A 34 5.93 -19.86 0.03
C THR A 34 4.55 -19.25 -0.18
N PRO A 35 3.80 -18.94 0.90
CA PRO A 35 2.77 -17.92 0.82
C PRO A 35 3.35 -16.64 0.19
N GLY A 36 2.51 -15.91 -0.54
CA GLY A 36 2.90 -14.60 -1.03
C GLY A 36 3.32 -13.69 0.11
N LEU A 37 4.44 -12.97 -0.06
CA LEU A 37 4.96 -12.12 1.01
C LEU A 37 4.03 -10.93 1.26
N ILE A 38 4.04 -10.46 2.50
CA ILE A 38 3.33 -9.26 2.94
C ILE A 38 4.36 -8.21 3.34
N ASP A 39 4.41 -7.11 2.60
CA ASP A 39 5.26 -5.96 2.93
C ASP A 39 4.45 -4.93 3.73
N LEU A 40 4.84 -4.71 4.97
CA LEU A 40 4.11 -3.81 5.88
C LEU A 40 4.50 -2.33 5.72
N HIS A 41 5.48 -2.01 4.87
CA HIS A 41 5.94 -0.64 4.71
C HIS A 41 6.40 -0.36 3.29
N VAL A 42 5.47 0.12 2.46
CA VAL A 42 5.77 0.67 1.14
C VAL A 42 5.16 2.05 0.98
N HIS A 43 5.66 2.82 0.02
CA HIS A 43 4.97 4.00 -0.49
C HIS A 43 4.60 3.75 -1.94
N CYS A 44 3.31 3.59 -2.21
CA CYS A 44 2.83 3.12 -3.50
C CYS A 44 1.74 4.03 -4.09
N CYS A 45 1.59 5.26 -3.61
CA CYS A 45 0.81 6.32 -4.27
C CYS A 45 1.49 6.79 -5.58
N TYR A 46 1.69 5.84 -6.49
CA TYR A 46 2.53 5.94 -7.68
C TYR A 46 2.03 7.02 -8.63
N GLU A 47 2.98 7.80 -9.19
CA GLU A 47 2.73 8.96 -10.07
C GLU A 47 1.91 10.11 -9.45
N ILE A 48 1.61 10.03 -8.15
CA ILE A 48 0.92 11.07 -7.38
C ILE A 48 1.87 11.64 -6.32
N ALA A 49 2.48 10.78 -5.49
CA ALA A 49 3.49 11.16 -4.51
C ALA A 49 4.90 10.89 -5.06
N HIS A 50 5.83 11.83 -4.87
CA HIS A 50 7.18 11.74 -5.44
C HIS A 50 7.99 10.55 -4.93
N LEU A 51 7.80 10.17 -3.68
CA LEU A 51 8.51 9.04 -3.07
C LEU A 51 7.99 7.67 -3.52
N ALA A 52 6.83 7.63 -4.18
CA ALA A 52 6.10 6.40 -4.38
C ALA A 52 6.66 5.54 -5.53
N VAL A 53 6.62 4.23 -5.33
CA VAL A 53 7.04 3.24 -6.32
C VAL A 53 5.85 2.58 -6.99
N ASN A 54 6.04 2.07 -8.21
CA ASN A 54 5.04 1.27 -8.89
C ASN A 54 4.85 -0.06 -8.12
N PRO A 55 3.65 -0.38 -7.61
CA PRO A 55 3.45 -1.53 -6.74
C PRO A 55 3.61 -2.87 -7.47
N ASP A 56 3.33 -2.95 -8.77
CA ASP A 56 3.44 -4.21 -9.51
C ASP A 56 4.91 -4.52 -9.84
N LEU A 57 5.71 -3.49 -10.15
CA LEU A 57 7.14 -3.66 -10.47
C LEU A 57 8.03 -3.76 -9.22
N ALA A 58 7.74 -2.97 -8.19
CA ALA A 58 8.57 -2.91 -6.98
C ALA A 58 8.20 -3.98 -5.95
N CYS A 59 6.95 -4.44 -5.92
CA CYS A 59 6.46 -5.38 -4.90
C CYS A 59 6.12 -6.75 -5.49
N LEU A 60 5.11 -6.83 -6.38
CA LEU A 60 4.63 -8.12 -6.87
C LEU A 60 5.70 -8.88 -7.66
N ALA A 61 6.41 -8.20 -8.56
CA ALA A 61 7.53 -8.78 -9.30
C ALA A 61 8.71 -9.20 -8.40
N LYS A 62 8.69 -8.82 -7.12
CA LYS A 62 9.68 -9.18 -6.09
C LYS A 62 9.15 -10.15 -5.04
N GLY A 63 7.93 -10.67 -5.21
CA GLY A 63 7.33 -11.70 -4.35
C GLY A 63 6.35 -11.17 -3.29
N SER A 64 6.23 -9.85 -3.12
CA SER A 64 5.24 -9.24 -2.22
C SER A 64 3.89 -9.15 -2.91
N THR A 65 3.00 -10.09 -2.57
CA THR A 65 1.66 -10.17 -3.14
C THR A 65 0.67 -9.21 -2.50
N THR A 66 0.94 -8.83 -1.24
CA THR A 66 0.15 -7.87 -0.47
C THR A 66 1.09 -6.85 0.15
N VAL A 67 0.69 -5.58 0.13
CA VAL A 67 1.48 -4.49 0.70
C VAL A 67 0.61 -3.53 1.51
N LEU A 68 1.24 -2.83 2.45
CA LEU A 68 0.64 -1.76 3.24
C LEU A 68 1.33 -0.44 2.90
N ASP A 69 0.59 0.46 2.25
CA ASP A 69 1.02 1.83 2.04
C ASP A 69 1.17 2.54 3.39
N ALA A 70 2.38 3.00 3.70
CA ALA A 70 2.75 3.53 5.00
C ALA A 70 2.47 5.03 5.12
N GLY A 71 1.25 5.45 4.77
CA GLY A 71 0.82 6.83 4.96
C GLY A 71 1.24 7.78 3.85
N SER A 72 1.37 7.32 2.60
CA SER A 72 1.66 8.19 1.44
C SER A 72 0.64 9.31 1.27
N THR A 73 -0.59 9.08 1.74
CA THR A 73 -1.75 9.98 1.59
C THR A 73 -2.44 10.26 2.92
N GLY A 74 -2.91 11.49 3.07
CA GLY A 74 -3.85 11.92 4.10
C GLY A 74 -5.29 11.91 3.58
N GLU A 75 -6.23 12.48 4.33
CA GLU A 75 -7.65 12.45 3.96
C GLU A 75 -7.99 13.28 2.73
N LEU A 76 -7.21 14.31 2.40
CA LEU A 76 -7.50 15.16 1.24
C LEU A 76 -7.34 14.45 -0.09
N ASN A 77 -6.45 13.45 -0.17
CA ASN A 77 -6.03 12.85 -1.42
C ASN A 77 -6.16 11.32 -1.47
N PHE A 78 -6.54 10.67 -0.36
CA PHE A 78 -6.74 9.22 -0.30
C PHE A 78 -7.68 8.68 -1.38
N ILE A 79 -8.77 9.39 -1.71
CA ILE A 79 -9.72 8.95 -2.74
C ILE A 79 -9.05 8.87 -4.13
N GLY A 80 -8.13 9.80 -4.43
CA GLY A 80 -7.32 9.76 -5.64
C GLY A 80 -6.43 8.51 -5.66
N PHE A 81 -5.72 8.25 -4.56
CA PHE A 81 -4.90 7.05 -4.41
C PHE A 81 -5.71 5.76 -4.57
N LYS A 82 -6.88 5.67 -3.92
CA LYS A 82 -7.79 4.53 -4.03
C LYS A 82 -8.25 4.31 -5.48
N LYS A 83 -8.63 5.38 -6.18
CA LYS A 83 -9.17 5.30 -7.54
C LYS A 83 -8.10 4.97 -8.58
N TYR A 84 -6.95 5.63 -8.52
CA TYR A 84 -5.97 5.58 -9.60
C TYR A 84 -4.90 4.50 -9.39
N VAL A 85 -4.62 4.11 -8.14
CA VAL A 85 -3.58 3.11 -7.86
C VAL A 85 -4.15 1.84 -7.24
N ILE A 86 -4.81 1.92 -6.08
CA ILE A 86 -5.24 0.72 -5.34
C ILE A 86 -6.16 -0.17 -6.18
N LYS A 87 -7.13 0.43 -6.89
CA LYS A 87 -8.08 -0.33 -7.74
C LYS A 87 -7.47 -0.90 -9.02
N ASN A 88 -6.34 -0.37 -9.48
CA ASN A 88 -5.77 -0.72 -10.79
C ASN A 88 -4.51 -1.60 -10.68
N ALA A 89 -3.90 -1.69 -9.50
CA ALA A 89 -2.75 -2.56 -9.27
C ALA A 89 -3.14 -4.05 -9.25
N LYS A 90 -2.23 -4.91 -9.72
CA LYS A 90 -2.34 -6.37 -9.50
C LYS A 90 -1.93 -6.74 -8.08
N THR A 91 -0.97 -6.02 -7.51
CA THR A 91 -0.61 -6.12 -6.09
C THR A 91 -1.81 -5.79 -5.21
N ARG A 92 -2.08 -6.57 -4.18
CA ARG A 92 -3.10 -6.23 -3.18
C ARG A 92 -2.57 -5.13 -2.27
N ILE A 93 -3.21 -3.97 -2.26
CA ILE A 93 -2.76 -2.80 -1.50
C ILE A 93 -3.77 -2.48 -0.39
N PHE A 94 -3.27 -2.43 0.84
CA PHE A 94 -3.91 -1.78 1.98
C PHE A 94 -3.19 -0.46 2.29
N ALA A 95 -3.78 0.40 3.13
CA ALA A 95 -3.15 1.66 3.50
C ALA A 95 -3.29 1.96 4.99
N LEU A 96 -2.27 2.61 5.53
CA LEU A 96 -2.40 3.50 6.67
C LEU A 96 -2.70 4.90 6.14
N ILE A 97 -3.68 5.60 6.70
CA ILE A 97 -3.89 7.01 6.38
C ILE A 97 -2.91 7.86 7.20
N ASN A 98 -2.28 8.85 6.60
CA ASN A 98 -1.43 9.77 7.34
C ASN A 98 -2.26 10.66 8.25
N ILE A 99 -1.69 11.08 9.38
CA ILE A 99 -2.29 12.09 10.26
C ILE A 99 -2.24 13.50 9.64
N GLU A 100 -1.23 13.77 8.81
CA GLU A 100 -1.14 15.00 8.04
C GLU A 100 -2.06 14.89 6.81
N SER A 101 -2.79 15.97 6.54
CA SER A 101 -3.93 15.95 5.63
C SER A 101 -3.54 15.77 4.16
N GLN A 102 -2.35 16.24 3.78
CA GLN A 102 -1.72 16.05 2.47
C GLN A 102 -0.92 14.74 2.37
N GLY A 103 -0.64 14.05 3.47
CA GLY A 103 0.13 12.81 3.49
C GLY A 103 1.63 13.07 3.41
N MET A 104 2.25 12.60 2.32
CA MET A 104 3.71 12.71 2.09
C MET A 104 4.03 13.28 0.70
N ILE A 105 3.11 14.03 0.10
CA ILE A 105 3.27 14.51 -1.29
C ILE A 105 4.56 15.33 -1.47
N GLU A 106 4.94 16.05 -0.42
CA GLU A 106 6.12 16.90 -0.35
C GLU A 106 7.43 16.17 -0.05
N TYR A 107 7.35 14.93 0.44
CA TYR A 107 8.53 14.16 0.83
C TYR A 107 9.42 13.85 -0.38
N SER A 108 10.72 13.67 -0.13
CA SER A 108 11.77 13.49 -1.14
C SER A 108 12.07 14.72 -2.03
N ARG A 109 11.47 15.89 -1.76
CA ARG A 109 11.89 17.17 -2.34
C ARG A 109 12.45 18.11 -1.27
N PRO A 110 13.64 18.69 -1.45
CA PRO A 110 14.22 19.62 -0.48
C PRO A 110 13.45 20.95 -0.47
N ASN A 111 13.46 21.63 0.68
CA ASN A 111 12.98 23.01 0.87
C ASN A 111 11.51 23.24 0.48
N GLN A 112 10.65 22.22 0.58
CA GLN A 112 9.21 22.38 0.35
C GLN A 112 8.57 23.13 1.52
N LYS A 113 7.60 24.00 1.19
CA LYS A 113 6.88 24.85 2.16
C LYS A 113 5.37 24.76 2.01
N TRP A 114 4.84 23.65 1.50
CA TRP A 114 3.42 23.54 1.15
C TRP A 114 2.50 23.91 2.31
N THR A 115 2.78 23.43 3.51
CA THR A 115 1.96 23.74 4.68
C THR A 115 1.96 25.23 5.00
N SER A 116 3.12 25.90 4.92
CA SER A 116 3.22 27.37 5.07
C SER A 116 2.55 28.12 3.92
N LEU A 117 2.64 27.64 2.69
CA LEU A 117 1.99 28.25 1.53
C LEU A 117 0.47 28.12 1.56
N ILE A 118 -0.07 27.03 2.14
CA ILE A 118 -1.51 26.76 2.23
C ILE A 118 -2.12 27.41 3.46
N THR A 119 -1.47 27.28 4.63
CA THR A 119 -2.03 27.68 5.92
C THR A 119 -1.52 29.04 6.41
N GLY A 120 -0.46 29.56 5.81
CA GLY A 120 0.27 30.72 6.32
C GLY A 120 1.11 30.41 7.58
N ARG A 121 1.19 29.15 8.01
CA ARG A 121 1.91 28.69 9.21
C ARG A 121 2.84 27.54 8.91
N ASP A 122 3.94 27.47 9.63
CA ASP A 122 4.87 26.35 9.57
C ASP A 122 4.49 25.26 10.59
N GLU A 123 3.22 24.84 10.56
CA GLU A 123 2.62 23.87 11.47
C GLU A 123 1.94 22.76 10.65
N MET A 124 1.98 21.51 11.11
CA MET A 124 1.28 20.40 10.45
C MET A 124 -0.21 20.70 10.29
N PHE A 125 -0.73 20.37 9.11
CA PHE A 125 -2.15 20.52 8.82
C PHE A 125 -2.88 19.20 9.12
N ILE A 126 -3.50 19.11 10.29
CA ILE A 126 -4.19 17.89 10.79
C ILE A 126 -5.69 18.17 10.91
N ASN A 127 -6.52 17.38 10.21
CA ASN A 127 -7.97 17.42 10.33
C ASN A 127 -8.51 16.11 10.91
N ILE A 128 -8.70 16.07 12.22
CA ILE A 128 -9.14 14.86 12.93
C ILE A 128 -10.49 14.35 12.39
N GLU A 129 -11.48 15.24 12.22
CA GLU A 129 -12.82 14.86 11.78
C GLU A 129 -12.79 14.31 10.34
N GLY A 130 -12.06 14.99 9.45
CA GLY A 130 -11.87 14.54 8.07
C GLY A 130 -11.19 13.17 7.97
N THR A 131 -10.12 12.96 8.75
CA THR A 131 -9.41 11.68 8.81
C THR A 131 -10.30 10.56 9.31
N LEU A 132 -11.05 10.77 10.39
CA LEU A 132 -11.98 9.77 10.92
C LEU A 132 -13.08 9.42 9.92
N ASP A 133 -13.62 10.41 9.21
CA ASP A 133 -14.64 10.18 8.20
C ASP A 133 -14.09 9.42 6.98
N MET A 134 -12.87 9.78 6.53
CA MET A 134 -12.19 9.06 5.44
C MET A 134 -11.95 7.59 5.78
N ILE A 135 -11.52 7.31 7.02
CA ILE A 135 -11.35 5.95 7.55
C ILE A 135 -12.70 5.21 7.51
N LYS A 136 -13.77 5.81 8.07
CA LYS A 136 -15.10 5.18 8.13
C LYS A 136 -15.62 4.81 6.74
N ARG A 137 -15.44 5.68 5.75
CA ARG A 137 -15.91 5.46 4.38
C ARG A 137 -15.06 4.45 3.58
N ASN A 138 -13.86 4.10 4.06
CA ASN A 138 -12.91 3.24 3.33
C ASN A 138 -12.29 2.13 4.19
N ARG A 139 -13.08 1.57 5.12
CA ARG A 139 -12.67 0.47 6.02
C ARG A 139 -12.30 -0.82 5.28
N ASP A 140 -12.65 -0.94 4.01
CA ASP A 140 -12.25 -2.02 3.12
C ASP A 140 -10.75 -2.02 2.81
N VAL A 141 -10.09 -0.86 2.92
CA VAL A 141 -8.69 -0.67 2.52
C VAL A 141 -7.84 0.01 3.59
N ILE A 142 -8.41 0.93 4.37
CA ILE A 142 -7.69 1.65 5.42
C ILE A 142 -7.67 0.82 6.71
N LEU A 143 -6.46 0.38 7.08
CA LEU A 143 -6.23 -0.50 8.23
C LEU A 143 -5.76 0.23 9.49
N GLY A 144 -5.39 1.51 9.38
CA GLY A 144 -4.92 2.29 10.52
C GLY A 144 -4.45 3.68 10.13
N ILE A 145 -3.74 4.30 11.07
CA ILE A 145 -3.20 5.66 10.95
C ILE A 145 -1.68 5.57 11.04
N LYS A 146 -0.97 6.39 10.25
CA LYS A 146 0.48 6.55 10.32
C LYS A 146 0.83 7.98 10.70
N TRP A 147 1.78 8.11 11.61
CA TRP A 147 2.57 9.32 11.77
C TRP A 147 3.89 9.18 11.01
N ALA A 148 4.15 10.07 10.07
CA ALA A 148 5.40 10.19 9.30
C ALA A 148 5.65 11.68 8.99
N HIS A 149 6.84 12.06 8.51
CA HIS A 149 7.29 13.40 8.04
C HIS A 149 8.08 14.25 9.02
N HIS A 150 7.73 14.23 10.31
CA HIS A 150 8.31 15.22 11.24
C HIS A 150 9.07 14.52 12.35
N GLY A 151 10.33 14.93 12.54
CA GLY A 151 10.99 14.76 13.83
C GLY A 151 10.14 15.41 14.92
N ILE A 152 10.41 15.08 16.19
CA ILE A 152 9.58 15.51 17.33
C ILE A 152 9.63 17.05 17.55
N GLU A 153 10.41 17.79 16.77
CA GLU A 153 10.40 19.26 16.80
C GLU A 153 9.07 19.80 16.27
N GLY A 154 8.33 20.52 17.13
CA GLY A 154 7.10 21.22 16.76
C GLY A 154 5.80 20.55 17.19
N VAL A 155 5.83 19.36 17.80
CA VAL A 155 4.67 18.82 18.53
C VAL A 155 4.61 19.53 19.88
N ARG A 156 3.80 20.59 19.99
CA ARG A 156 3.45 21.23 21.27
C ARG A 156 2.10 20.73 21.76
#